data_AF-A0A357WXU7-F1
#
_entry.id   AF-A0A357WXU7-F1
#
_cell.length_a   1.000
_cell.length_b   1.000
_cell.length_c   1.000
_cell.angle_alpha   90.00
_cell.angle_beta   90.00
_cell.angle_gamma   90.00
#
_symmetry.space_group_name_H-M   'P 1'
#
loop_
_entity.id
_entity.type
_entity.pdbx_description
1 polymer ?
#
loop_
_entity_poly.entity_id
_entity_poly.type
_entity_poly.pdbx_seq_one_letter_code
_entity_poly.pdbx_strand_id
1 'polypeptide(L)'
;LGRDYIQTGYYTEVYFEKKKVRYIALNDGFDSDRDDNDIAPFKNILNDMYAKDLSRKVKAAKRQRAKDGFFISAQAPYGYKQDPADKKHLIVDEEAAEVVRRIFKLAL
;
A
#
# COMPACT_ATOMS: atom_id res chain seq x y z
N LEU A 1 5.53 16.13 5.01
CA LEU A 1 6.47 15.04 5.35
C LEU A 1 5.85 14.36 6.57
N GLY A 2 5.25 13.18 6.47
CA GLY A 2 4.48 12.66 7.62
C GLY A 2 4.26 11.15 7.66
N ARG A 3 4.96 10.40 6.80
CA ARG A 3 4.83 8.94 6.74
C ARG A 3 6.06 8.19 7.27
N ASP A 4 7.17 8.90 7.40
CA ASP A 4 8.36 8.41 8.08
C ASP A 4 8.64 9.38 9.21
N TYR A 5 8.20 9.01 10.42
CA TYR A 5 8.33 9.85 11.61
C TYR A 5 9.80 10.20 11.90
N ILE A 6 10.74 9.27 11.67
CA ILE A 6 12.16 9.49 11.93
C ILE A 6 12.70 10.54 10.96
N GLN A 7 12.37 10.39 9.69
CA GLN A 7 12.84 11.31 8.67
C GLN A 7 12.18 12.69 8.80
N THR A 8 10.88 12.74 9.11
CA THR A 8 10.18 13.98 9.39
C THR A 8 10.83 14.71 10.58
N GLY A 9 11.05 14.03 11.71
CA GLY A 9 11.70 14.60 12.90
C GLY A 9 13.06 15.22 12.58
N TYR A 10 13.92 14.51 11.84
CA TYR A 10 15.20 15.04 11.37
C TYR A 10 15.07 16.34 10.56
N TYR A 11 14.10 16.41 9.65
CA TYR A 11 13.93 17.61 8.82
C TYR A 11 13.42 18.80 9.63
N THR A 12 12.44 18.59 10.51
CA THR A 12 11.88 19.65 11.36
C THR A 12 12.84 20.14 12.44
N GLU A 13 13.48 19.24 13.17
CA GLU A 13 14.27 19.59 14.37
C GLU A 13 15.75 19.86 14.06
N VAL A 14 16.31 19.32 12.97
CA VAL A 14 17.75 19.43 12.71
C VAL A 14 18.06 20.19 11.44
N TYR A 15 17.40 19.85 10.33
CA TYR A 15 17.76 20.41 9.04
C TYR A 15 17.21 21.83 8.83
N PHE A 16 15.91 22.05 9.08
CA PHE A 16 15.28 23.34 8.88
C PHE A 16 15.74 24.39 9.91
N GLU A 17 15.95 23.98 11.16
CA GLU A 17 16.52 24.85 12.20
C GLU A 17 17.92 25.34 11.83
N LYS A 18 18.82 24.44 11.39
CA LYS A 18 20.17 24.82 10.88
C LYS A 18 20.12 25.79 9.70
N LYS A 19 19.05 25.78 8.92
CA LYS A 19 18.87 26.64 7.74
C LYS A 19 18.04 27.90 8.04
N LYS A 20 17.61 28.11 9.30
CA LYS A 20 16.70 29.20 9.70
C LYS A 20 15.41 29.24 8.87
N VAL A 21 14.86 28.05 8.55
CA VAL A 21 13.60 27.89 7.81
C VAL A 21 12.49 27.58 8.80
N ARG A 22 11.44 28.41 8.84
CA ARG A 22 10.24 28.14 9.63
C ARG A 22 9.35 27.12 8.90
N TYR A 23 9.01 26.04 9.59
CA TYR A 23 8.13 24.99 9.08
C TYR A 23 6.76 25.08 9.73
N ILE A 24 5.72 25.22 8.91
CA ILE A 24 4.32 25.31 9.35
C ILE A 24 3.53 24.17 8.70
N ALA A 25 3.00 23.26 9.51
CA ALA A 25 2.07 22.22 9.08
C ALA A 25 0.66 22.53 9.60
N LEU A 26 -0.14 23.17 8.74
CA LEU A 26 -1.49 23.63 9.08
C LEU A 26 -2.42 22.50 9.52
N ASN A 27 -2.31 21.32 8.90
CA ASN A 27 -3.16 20.18 9.22
C ASN A 27 -2.82 19.55 10.59
N ASP A 28 -1.54 19.63 11.00
CA ASP A 28 -1.05 19.00 12.22
C ASP A 28 -1.02 19.99 13.40
N GLY A 29 -1.20 21.28 13.12
CA GLY A 29 -1.10 22.38 14.08
C GLY A 29 0.36 22.66 14.50
N PHE A 30 1.33 22.19 13.73
CA PHE A 30 2.75 22.31 14.04
C PHE A 30 3.34 23.58 13.45
N ASP A 31 4.05 24.34 14.27
CA ASP A 31 4.82 25.51 13.86
C ASP A 31 6.16 25.47 14.57
N SER A 32 7.26 25.41 13.83
CA SER A 32 8.60 25.29 14.40
C SER A 32 9.01 26.48 15.28
N ASP A 33 8.31 27.61 15.19
CA ASP A 33 8.52 28.81 16.03
C ASP A 33 7.68 28.82 17.31
N ARG A 34 6.83 27.80 17.54
CA ARG A 34 5.96 27.68 18.72
C ARG A 34 6.37 26.48 19.58
N ASP A 35 6.39 26.68 20.90
CA ASP A 35 6.78 25.70 21.91
C ASP A 35 5.68 24.65 22.21
N ASP A 36 4.57 24.65 21.46
CA ASP A 36 3.37 23.85 21.72
C ASP A 36 3.34 22.53 20.90
N ASN A 37 4.53 22.01 20.56
CA ASN A 37 4.71 20.92 19.60
C ASN A 37 4.85 19.52 20.22
N ASP A 38 4.74 19.38 21.55
CA ASP A 38 4.96 18.12 22.29
C ASP A 38 4.05 16.96 21.85
N ILE A 39 2.89 17.26 21.25
CA ILE A 39 1.90 16.27 20.81
C ILE A 39 2.14 15.77 19.37
N ALA A 40 2.90 16.51 18.55
CA ALA A 40 3.13 16.16 17.15
C ALA A 40 3.75 14.77 16.94
N PRO A 41 4.71 14.31 17.77
CA PRO A 41 5.20 12.92 17.74
C PRO A 41 4.10 11.87 17.92
N PHE A 42 3.19 12.08 18.87
CA PHE A 42 2.12 11.14 19.18
C PHE A 42 1.09 11.06 18.04
N LYS A 43 0.74 12.19 17.41
CA LYS A 43 -0.13 12.22 16.23
C LYS A 43 0.46 11.42 15.07
N ASN A 44 1.76 11.55 14.83
CA ASN A 44 2.44 10.80 13.78
C ASN A 44 2.44 9.29 14.06
N ILE A 45 2.73 8.87 15.29
CA ILE A 45 2.67 7.46 15.70
C ILE A 45 1.26 6.90 15.50
N LEU A 46 0.23 7.63 15.92
CA LEU A 46 -1.18 7.21 15.76
C LEU A 46 -1.57 7.07 14.29
N ASN A 47 -1.15 8.00 13.44
CA ASN A 47 -1.36 7.93 12.00
C ASN A 47 -0.70 6.70 11.38
N ASP A 48 0.54 6.40 11.75
CA ASP A 48 1.27 5.20 11.28
C ASP A 48 0.61 3.90 11.78
N MET A 49 0.18 3.86 13.04
CA MET A 49 -0.55 2.73 13.60
C MET A 49 -1.88 2.51 12.86
N TYR A 50 -2.63 3.58 12.58
CA TYR A 50 -3.88 3.51 11.83
C TYR A 50 -3.66 3.01 10.41
N ALA A 51 -2.68 3.56 9.68
CA ALA A 51 -2.33 3.12 8.34
C ALA A 51 -1.89 1.63 8.31
N LYS A 52 -1.13 1.20 9.33
CA LYS A 52 -0.72 -0.20 9.49
C LYS A 52 -1.91 -1.11 9.74
N ASP A 53 -2.85 -0.72 10.60
CA ASP A 53 -4.04 -1.51 10.87
C ASP A 53 -4.94 -1.65 9.63
N LEU A 54 -5.16 -0.55 8.91
CA LEU A 54 -5.90 -0.56 7.66
C LEU A 54 -5.23 -1.48 6.63
N SER A 55 -3.90 -1.43 6.50
CA SER A 55 -3.15 -2.33 5.63
C SER A 55 -3.34 -3.80 6.01
N ARG A 56 -3.31 -4.13 7.32
CA ARG A 56 -3.58 -5.48 7.81
C ARG A 56 -4.98 -5.95 7.45
N LYS A 57 -6.00 -5.12 7.66
CA LYS A 57 -7.40 -5.43 7.33
C LYS A 57 -7.59 -5.67 5.84
N VAL A 58 -7.03 -4.82 4.97
CA VAL A 58 -7.09 -5.01 3.51
C VAL A 58 -6.40 -6.30 3.08
N LYS A 59 -5.21 -6.60 3.64
CA LYS A 59 -4.50 -7.87 3.36
C LYS A 59 -5.32 -9.09 3.81
N ALA A 60 -5.93 -9.03 4.99
CA ALA A 60 -6.78 -10.09 5.51
C ALA A 60 -8.01 -10.32 4.61
N ALA A 61 -8.69 -9.24 4.19
CA ALA A 61 -9.83 -9.33 3.29
C ALA A 61 -9.46 -9.92 1.91
N LYS A 62 -8.32 -9.51 1.34
CA LYS A 62 -7.80 -10.11 0.09
C LYS A 62 -7.51 -11.60 0.26
N ARG A 63 -6.87 -11.98 1.37
CA ARG A 63 -6.55 -13.38 1.67
C ARG A 63 -7.81 -14.22 1.86
N GLN A 64 -8.84 -13.68 2.51
CA GLN A 64 -10.12 -14.37 2.64
C GLN A 64 -10.76 -14.62 1.28
N ARG A 65 -10.85 -13.59 0.43
CA ARG A 65 -11.38 -13.75 -0.94
C ARG A 65 -10.63 -14.80 -1.76
N ALA A 66 -9.31 -14.87 -1.61
CA ALA A 66 -8.50 -15.90 -2.26
C ALA A 66 -8.81 -17.32 -1.74
N LYS A 67 -9.03 -17.48 -0.43
CA LYS A 67 -9.45 -18.76 0.17
C LYS A 67 -10.84 -19.19 -0.30
N ASP A 68 -11.73 -18.23 -0.52
CA ASP A 68 -13.08 -18.48 -1.05
C ASP A 68 -13.06 -18.81 -2.56
N GLY A 69 -11.88 -18.87 -3.19
CA GLY A 69 -11.70 -19.23 -4.60
C GLY A 69 -11.89 -18.08 -5.58
N PHE A 70 -12.06 -16.84 -5.10
CA PHE A 70 -12.23 -15.70 -5.98
C PHE A 70 -10.90 -15.28 -6.62
N PHE A 71 -11.00 -14.91 -7.89
CA PHE A 71 -9.95 -14.17 -8.58
C PHE A 71 -9.84 -12.75 -8.01
N ILE A 72 -8.67 -12.43 -7.45
CA ILE A 72 -8.41 -11.18 -6.73
C ILE A 72 -7.36 -10.27 -7.39
N SER A 73 -6.75 -10.71 -8.49
CA SER A 73 -5.72 -9.92 -9.19
C SER A 73 -6.36 -8.90 -10.12
N ALA A 74 -5.61 -7.85 -10.48
CA ALA A 74 -6.06 -6.86 -11.44
C ALA A 74 -6.11 -7.43 -12.87
N GLN A 75 -5.20 -8.35 -13.20
CA GLN A 75 -5.05 -8.95 -14.53
C GLN A 75 -5.04 -10.46 -14.44
N ALA A 76 -5.78 -11.10 -15.36
CA ALA A 76 -5.84 -12.56 -15.46
C ALA A 76 -4.45 -13.11 -15.87
N PRO A 77 -4.00 -14.23 -15.28
CA PRO A 77 -2.78 -14.90 -15.72
C PRO A 77 -2.87 -15.34 -17.18
N TYR A 78 -1.75 -15.36 -17.89
CA TYR A 78 -1.71 -15.84 -19.27
C TYR A 78 -2.18 -17.31 -19.36
N GLY A 79 -3.04 -17.61 -20.33
CA GLY A 79 -3.75 -18.90 -20.43
C GLY A 79 -5.15 -18.89 -19.77
N TYR A 80 -5.52 -17.82 -19.08
CA TYR A 80 -6.85 -17.60 -18.50
C TYR A 80 -7.40 -16.24 -18.91
N LYS A 81 -8.72 -16.13 -18.95
CA LYS A 81 -9.46 -14.88 -19.17
C LYS A 81 -10.52 -14.70 -18.08
N GLN A 82 -10.92 -13.46 -17.83
CA GLN A 82 -12.03 -13.19 -16.90
C GLN A 82 -13.32 -13.74 -17.49
N ASP A 83 -14.14 -14.38 -16.66
CA ASP A 83 -15.47 -14.78 -17.06
C ASP A 83 -16.32 -13.53 -17.36
N PRO A 84 -16.95 -13.43 -18.56
CA PRO A 84 -17.87 -12.34 -18.89
C PRO A 84 -19.06 -12.21 -17.92
N ALA A 85 -19.48 -13.32 -17.31
CA ALA A 85 -20.61 -13.36 -16.37
C ALA A 85 -20.20 -13.08 -14.92
N ASP A 86 -19.01 -13.51 -14.49
CA ASP A 86 -18.48 -13.24 -13.15
C ASP A 86 -16.99 -12.82 -13.19
N LYS A 87 -16.72 -11.54 -12.95
CA LYS A 87 -15.36 -11.00 -12.90
C LYS A 87 -14.46 -11.64 -11.82
N LYS A 88 -15.04 -12.34 -10.85
CA LYS A 88 -14.31 -13.07 -9.81
C LYS A 88 -14.00 -14.51 -10.21
N HIS A 89 -14.44 -14.96 -11.37
CA HIS A 89 -14.15 -16.26 -11.94
C HIS A 89 -13.21 -16.12 -13.14
N LEU A 90 -12.32 -17.08 -13.30
CA LEU A 90 -11.43 -17.19 -14.45
C LEU A 90 -11.84 -18.41 -15.27
N ILE A 91 -11.97 -18.21 -16.57
CA ILE A 91 -12.18 -19.27 -17.55
C ILE A 91 -10.90 -19.48 -18.35
N VAL A 92 -10.69 -20.70 -18.84
CA VAL A 92 -9.51 -21.02 -19.66
C VAL A 92 -9.61 -20.27 -20.98
N ASP A 93 -8.49 -19.67 -21.39
CA ASP A 93 -8.35 -19.11 -22.72
C ASP A 93 -7.62 -20.12 -23.61
N GLU A 94 -8.34 -20.87 -24.43
CA GLU A 94 -7.80 -22.07 -25.10
C GLU A 94 -6.59 -21.78 -26.00
N GLU A 95 -6.59 -20.64 -26.70
CA GLU A 95 -5.48 -20.23 -27.57
C GLU A 95 -4.19 -20.01 -26.75
N ALA A 96 -4.27 -19.19 -25.70
CA ALA A 96 -3.14 -18.95 -24.80
C ALA A 96 -2.77 -20.19 -23.97
N ALA A 97 -3.75 -21.01 -23.59
CA ALA A 97 -3.54 -22.22 -22.80
C ALA A 97 -2.82 -23.31 -23.61
N GLU A 98 -3.00 -23.39 -24.92
CA GLU A 98 -2.20 -24.26 -25.79
C GLU A 98 -0.72 -23.91 -25.73
N VAL A 99 -0.38 -22.61 -25.77
CA VAL A 99 1.00 -22.12 -25.63
C VAL A 99 1.58 -22.53 -24.29
N VAL A 100 0.85 -22.31 -23.19
CA VAL A 100 1.28 -22.72 -21.84
C VAL A 100 1.52 -24.23 -21.77
N ARG A 101 0.58 -25.04 -22.26
CA ARG A 101 0.70 -26.51 -22.30
C ARG A 101 1.92 -26.96 -23.13
N ARG A 102 2.19 -26.29 -24.25
CA ARG A 102 3.36 -26.56 -25.09
C ARG A 102 4.67 -26.23 -24.37
N ILE A 103 4.74 -25.10 -23.66
CA ILE A 103 5.92 -24.71 -22.87
C ILE A 103 6.23 -25.78 -21.82
N PHE A 104 5.22 -26.22 -21.04
CA PHE A 104 5.43 -27.25 -20.02
C PHE A 104 5.85 -28.60 -20.63
N LYS A 105 5.28 -29.00 -21.77
CA LYS A 105 5.69 -30.22 -22.49
C LYS A 105 7.13 -30.21 -23.02
N LEU A 106 7.71 -29.03 -23.23
CA LEU A 106 9.09 -28.90 -23.72
C LEU A 106 10.10 -28.79 -22.57
N ALA A 107 9.65 -28.43 -21.38
CA ALA A 107 10.50 -28.20 -20.20
C ALA A 107 10.51 -29.38 -19.21
N LEU A 108 9.44 -30.18 -19.18
CA LEU A 108 9.31 -31.45 -18.44
C LEU A 108 9.68 -32.63 -19.33
#